data_AF-A0A7C3WGK1-F1
#
_entry.id   AF-A0A7C3WGK1-F1
#
_cell.length_a   1.000
_cell.length_b   1.000
_cell.length_c   1.000
_cell.angle_alpha   90.00
_cell.angle_beta   90.00
_cell.angle_gamma   90.00
#
_symmetry.space_group_name_H-M   'P 1'
#
loop_
_entity.id
_entity.type
_entity.pdbx_description
1 polymer ?
#
loop_
_entity_poly.entity_id
_entity_poly.type
_entity_poly.pdbx_seq_one_letter_code
_entity_poly.pdbx_strand_id
1 'polypeptide(L)'
;MRLRLVATSERDSSQWQWNGHDWQRTSAYPQRSDKPEILDDPRLEAATRWLRRQDWFTPEPGLWVGDANEDFLATLAQAWPDRPKEADYLGNVAFQRLFLNPRQLRPKIMVHGSGIDWFSVSAAWEQEGLKLTPADLERLAAATSRFVKLPDSGWVELDLKAVQSAHETMADIGLDGLCALPQKVAMIQAAHLDDAGFQRFADLPEAKVLREQLASFKGVPKVAIPESVKAELRPYQKDGVDFLCHLSRIKLGGILADDMGLGKTLQTLAWLAWLREQHTKRPHPALVICPASVLHNWRRESERFTPHLKVLVLESGPARHNLRQQIPQHDLIVTN
;
A
#
# COMPACT_ATOMS: atom_id res chain seq x y z
N MET A 1 12.63 -5.66 26.53
CA MET A 1 11.55 -5.92 27.49
C MET A 1 12.15 -6.52 28.75
N ARG A 2 11.66 -6.12 29.93
CA ARG A 2 12.14 -6.61 31.23
C ARG A 2 10.94 -7.04 32.06
N LEU A 3 10.91 -8.27 32.56
CA LEU A 3 9.85 -8.79 33.41
C LEU A 3 10.39 -9.20 34.78
N ARG A 4 9.59 -8.90 35.81
CA ARG A 4 9.79 -9.35 37.19
C ARG A 4 8.48 -9.90 37.71
N LEU A 5 8.57 -10.94 38.53
CA LEU A 5 7.41 -11.45 39.26
C LEU A 5 7.38 -10.80 40.64
N VAL A 6 6.24 -10.22 40.97
CA VAL A 6 5.96 -9.63 42.28
C VAL A 6 4.65 -10.23 42.79
N ALA A 7 4.60 -10.53 44.09
CA ALA A 7 3.40 -10.99 44.77
C ALA A 7 3.10 -10.06 45.95
N THR A 8 1.82 -9.81 46.21
CA THR A 8 1.37 -9.04 47.38
C THR A 8 0.54 -9.95 48.27
N SER A 9 0.93 -10.07 49.53
CA SER A 9 0.21 -10.88 50.52
C SER A 9 -1.10 -10.19 50.92
N GLU A 10 -2.22 -10.91 50.83
CA GLU A 10 -3.54 -10.42 51.26
C GLU A 10 -3.64 -10.25 52.79
N ARG A 11 -2.80 -10.95 53.56
CA ARG A 11 -2.87 -10.95 55.03
C ARG A 11 -2.23 -9.73 55.67
N ASP A 12 -1.11 -9.27 55.13
CA ASP A 12 -0.27 -8.23 55.73
C ASP A 12 0.22 -7.18 54.72
N SER A 13 -0.28 -7.23 53.48
CA SER A 13 0.11 -6.33 52.38
C SER A 13 1.62 -6.32 52.09
N SER A 14 2.34 -7.37 52.50
CA SER A 14 3.77 -7.49 52.21
C SER A 14 4.01 -7.75 50.72
N GLN A 15 5.04 -7.09 50.17
CA GLN A 15 5.49 -7.32 48.80
C GLN A 15 6.59 -8.37 48.79
N TRP A 16 6.54 -9.24 47.79
CA TRP A 16 7.47 -10.35 47.57
C TRP A 16 7.94 -10.33 46.12
N GLN A 17 9.21 -10.63 45.88
CA GLN A 17 9.79 -10.71 44.55
C GLN A 17 10.44 -12.08 44.35
N TRP A 18 10.23 -12.67 43.19
CA TRP A 18 10.94 -13.89 42.80
C TRP A 18 12.40 -13.57 42.45
N ASN A 19 13.34 -14.31 43.04
CA ASN A 19 14.77 -14.15 42.79
C ASN A 19 15.35 -15.24 41.89
N GLY A 20 14.54 -16.03 41.18
CA GLY A 20 15.01 -17.15 40.34
C GLY A 20 14.89 -18.53 40.99
N HIS A 21 15.04 -18.59 42.32
CA HIS A 21 14.97 -19.82 43.11
C HIS A 21 13.80 -19.82 44.10
N ASP A 22 13.60 -18.71 44.82
CA ASP A 22 12.59 -18.57 45.87
C ASP A 22 11.93 -17.17 45.84
N TRP A 23 10.77 -17.05 46.50
CA TRP A 23 10.13 -15.76 46.77
C TRP A 23 10.76 -15.10 47.98
N GLN A 24 11.24 -13.86 47.83
CA GLN A 24 11.82 -13.08 48.92
C GLN A 24 11.02 -11.81 49.18
N ARG A 25 10.76 -11.51 50.45
CA ARG A 25 10.04 -10.30 50.86
C ARG A 25 10.84 -9.05 50.50
N THR A 26 10.20 -8.13 49.79
CA THR A 26 10.75 -6.84 49.38
C THR A 26 10.40 -5.81 50.45
N SER A 27 11.13 -5.79 51.58
CA SER A 27 10.86 -4.83 52.67
C SER A 27 11.81 -3.63 52.64
N ALA A 28 11.29 -2.44 52.99
CA ALA A 28 12.07 -1.27 53.37
C ALA A 28 12.47 -1.26 54.87
N TYR A 29 12.02 -2.26 55.64
CA TYR A 29 12.22 -2.39 57.08
C TYR A 29 12.87 -3.74 57.43
N PRO A 30 13.74 -3.81 58.46
CA PRO A 30 14.47 -5.03 58.78
C PRO A 30 13.54 -6.14 59.29
N GLN A 31 13.89 -7.39 58.96
CA GLN A 31 13.25 -8.61 59.46
C GLN A 31 13.14 -8.58 60.99
N ARG A 32 11.92 -8.79 61.52
CA ARG A 32 11.68 -8.90 62.98
C ARG A 32 11.89 -10.33 63.52
N SER A 33 12.15 -11.32 62.65
CA SER A 33 12.21 -12.73 63.01
C SER A 33 13.16 -13.50 62.09
N ASP A 34 13.97 -14.38 62.68
CA ASP A 34 14.98 -15.25 62.03
C ASP A 34 14.36 -16.54 61.42
N LYS A 35 13.02 -16.65 61.42
CA LYS A 35 12.32 -17.80 60.84
C LYS A 35 12.12 -17.61 59.33
N PRO A 36 12.34 -18.65 58.50
CA PRO A 36 12.04 -18.60 57.08
C PRO A 36 10.53 -18.42 56.88
N GLU A 37 10.15 -17.32 56.24
CA GLU A 37 8.78 -17.07 55.79
C GLU A 37 8.62 -17.71 54.41
N ILE A 38 7.73 -18.70 54.27
CA ILE A 38 7.45 -19.39 53.00
C ILE A 38 6.15 -18.85 52.41
N LEU A 39 6.20 -18.41 51.16
CA LEU A 39 5.04 -18.02 50.38
C LEU A 39 4.62 -19.20 49.47
N ASP A 40 3.59 -19.93 49.87
CA ASP A 40 3.08 -21.10 49.15
C ASP A 40 1.68 -20.80 48.59
N ASP A 41 1.59 -20.63 47.28
CA ASP A 41 0.34 -20.37 46.55
C ASP A 41 0.44 -20.95 45.13
N PRO A 42 -0.52 -21.79 44.69
CA PRO A 42 -0.51 -22.40 43.35
C PRO A 42 -0.41 -21.40 42.19
N ARG A 43 -0.88 -20.15 42.37
CA ARG A 43 -0.80 -19.07 41.39
C ARG A 43 0.65 -18.71 41.05
N LEU A 44 1.54 -18.80 42.04
CA LEU A 44 2.95 -18.45 41.90
C LEU A 44 3.71 -19.50 41.07
N GLU A 45 3.37 -20.78 41.23
CA GLU A 45 3.92 -21.85 40.40
C GLU A 45 3.49 -21.73 38.93
N ALA A 46 2.23 -21.38 38.70
CA ALA A 46 1.72 -21.18 37.34
C ALA A 46 2.50 -20.06 36.62
N ALA A 47 2.73 -18.93 37.30
CA ALA A 47 3.46 -17.79 36.76
C ALA A 47 4.95 -18.09 36.49
N THR A 48 5.64 -18.72 37.44
CA THR A 48 7.05 -19.11 37.28
C THR A 48 7.24 -20.16 36.17
N ARG A 49 6.34 -21.15 36.07
CA ARG A 49 6.37 -22.18 35.02
C ARG A 49 6.13 -21.61 33.63
N TRP A 50 5.21 -20.64 33.49
CA TRP A 50 4.96 -19.98 32.20
C TRP A 50 6.17 -19.18 31.71
N LEU A 51 6.82 -18.39 32.59
CA LEU A 51 8.02 -17.62 32.22
C LEU A 51 9.23 -18.51 31.89
N ARG A 52 9.43 -19.60 32.63
CA ARG A 52 10.52 -20.56 32.35
C ARG A 52 10.41 -21.21 30.98
N ARG A 53 9.21 -21.34 30.42
CA ARG A 53 9.00 -21.89 29.07
C ARG A 53 9.43 -20.94 27.95
N GLN A 54 9.60 -19.66 28.22
CA GLN A 54 9.83 -18.66 27.18
C GLN A 54 11.29 -18.56 26.73
N ASP A 55 12.23 -19.29 27.36
CA ASP A 55 13.68 -19.29 27.07
C ASP A 55 14.31 -17.87 27.00
N TRP A 56 13.90 -16.98 27.91
CA TRP A 56 14.42 -15.61 27.94
C TRP A 56 15.75 -15.52 28.68
N PHE A 57 16.58 -14.58 28.26
CA PHE A 57 17.84 -14.29 28.92
C PHE A 57 17.61 -13.80 30.36
N THR A 58 18.27 -14.43 31.31
CA THR A 58 18.22 -14.06 32.73
C THR A 58 19.59 -13.52 33.17
N PRO A 59 19.86 -12.21 33.01
CA PRO A 59 21.14 -11.62 33.44
C PRO A 59 21.31 -11.68 34.96
N GLU A 60 20.20 -11.66 35.69
CA GLU A 60 20.13 -11.77 37.13
C GLU A 60 19.02 -12.77 37.50
N PRO A 61 19.21 -13.58 38.55
CA PRO A 61 18.17 -14.47 39.04
C PRO A 61 16.86 -13.72 39.34
N GLY A 62 15.76 -14.14 38.69
CA GLY A 62 14.42 -13.55 38.86
C GLY A 62 14.11 -12.33 37.98
N LEU A 63 15.05 -11.90 37.13
CA LEU A 63 14.82 -10.91 36.08
C LEU A 63 14.90 -11.58 34.72
N TRP A 64 13.82 -11.54 33.95
CA TRP A 64 13.83 -11.98 32.56
C TRP A 64 13.94 -10.78 31.63
N VAL A 65 14.93 -10.82 30.74
CA VAL A 65 15.19 -9.77 29.76
C VAL A 65 15.14 -10.39 28.37
N GLY A 66 14.36 -9.77 27.50
CA GLY A 66 14.34 -10.09 26.08
C GLY A 66 14.48 -8.83 25.26
N ASP A 67 15.32 -8.85 24.24
CA ASP A 67 15.42 -7.73 23.33
C ASP A 67 14.12 -7.60 22.53
N ALA A 68 13.58 -6.38 22.48
CA ALA A 68 12.35 -6.14 21.74
C ALA A 68 12.68 -6.07 20.24
N ASN A 69 12.83 -7.24 19.63
CA ASN A 69 12.91 -7.48 18.19
C ASN A 69 11.65 -8.22 17.70
N GLU A 70 11.56 -8.41 16.39
CA GLU A 70 10.39 -9.02 15.76
C GLU A 70 10.14 -10.45 16.24
N ASP A 71 11.17 -11.31 16.21
CA ASP A 71 11.09 -12.73 16.60
C ASP A 71 10.66 -12.91 18.06
N PHE A 72 11.22 -12.08 18.94
CA PHE A 72 10.90 -12.10 20.37
C PHE A 72 9.43 -11.75 20.60
N LEU A 73 8.94 -10.68 19.95
CA LEU A 73 7.55 -10.25 20.08
C LEU A 73 6.60 -11.29 19.49
N ALA A 74 6.96 -11.91 18.36
CA ALA A 74 6.20 -13.00 17.74
C ALA A 74 6.09 -14.21 18.68
N THR A 75 7.22 -14.66 19.24
CA THR A 75 7.28 -15.79 20.18
C THR A 75 6.42 -15.50 21.42
N LEU A 76 6.58 -14.32 22.01
CA LEU A 76 5.77 -13.92 23.17
C LEU A 76 4.28 -13.86 22.81
N ALA A 77 3.91 -13.30 21.66
CA ALA A 77 2.52 -13.20 21.23
C ALA A 77 1.87 -14.58 20.99
N GLN A 78 2.66 -15.57 20.60
CA GLN A 78 2.20 -16.95 20.46
C GLN A 78 1.96 -17.63 21.82
N ALA A 79 2.81 -17.37 22.82
CA ALA A 79 2.67 -17.94 24.16
C ALA A 79 1.73 -17.13 25.09
N TRP A 80 1.37 -15.91 24.69
CA TRP A 80 0.55 -14.98 25.46
C TRP A 80 -0.87 -15.48 25.81
N PRO A 81 -1.56 -16.27 24.96
CA PRO A 81 -2.86 -16.86 25.31
C PRO A 81 -2.81 -17.83 26.49
N ASP A 82 -1.67 -18.51 26.69
CA ASP A 82 -1.46 -19.51 27.76
C ASP A 82 -0.98 -18.89 29.07
N ARG A 83 -1.01 -17.56 29.18
CA ARG A 83 -0.54 -16.83 30.36
C ARG A 83 -1.45 -17.07 31.57
N PRO A 84 -0.90 -17.10 32.81
CA PRO A 84 -1.69 -17.21 34.03
C PRO A 84 -2.79 -16.15 34.13
N LYS A 85 -4.07 -16.58 34.11
CA LYS A 85 -5.23 -15.66 34.13
C LYS A 85 -5.42 -14.93 35.46
N GLU A 86 -4.91 -15.50 36.54
CA GLU A 86 -5.03 -14.99 37.91
C GLU A 86 -3.94 -13.97 38.26
N ALA A 87 -2.97 -13.76 37.36
CA ALA A 87 -1.91 -12.79 37.55
C ALA A 87 -2.28 -11.43 36.95
N ASP A 88 -1.93 -10.37 37.68
CA ASP A 88 -1.96 -9.00 37.14
C ASP A 88 -0.73 -8.76 36.27
N TYR A 89 -0.96 -8.18 35.09
CA TYR A 89 0.10 -7.84 34.14
C TYR A 89 0.26 -6.33 34.06
N LEU A 90 1.36 -5.85 34.62
CA LEU A 90 1.74 -4.44 34.56
C LEU A 90 2.76 -4.21 33.45
N GLY A 91 2.64 -3.08 32.76
CA GLY A 91 3.59 -2.71 31.71
C GLY A 91 3.44 -1.26 31.29
N ASN A 92 4.43 -0.77 30.55
CA ASN A 92 4.35 0.55 29.93
C ASN A 92 3.28 0.58 28.83
N VAL A 93 3.00 1.78 28.31
CA VAL A 93 1.97 2.00 27.27
C VAL A 93 2.18 1.09 26.04
N ALA A 94 3.43 0.91 25.61
CA ALA A 94 3.75 0.06 24.46
C ALA A 94 3.40 -1.41 24.73
N PHE A 95 3.74 -1.94 25.91
CA PHE A 95 3.41 -3.31 26.30
C PHE A 95 1.91 -3.53 26.42
N GLN A 96 1.22 -2.58 27.08
CA GLN A 96 -0.23 -2.63 27.21
C GLN A 96 -0.92 -2.68 25.85
N ARG A 97 -0.48 -1.84 24.90
CA ARG A 97 -1.04 -1.80 23.54
C ARG A 97 -0.78 -3.06 22.73
N LEU A 98 0.34 -3.74 22.95
CA LEU A 98 0.70 -4.95 22.18
C LEU A 98 0.06 -6.22 22.73
N PHE A 99 -0.08 -6.34 24.05
CA PHE A 99 -0.39 -7.62 24.68
C PHE A 99 -1.62 -7.60 25.58
N LEU A 100 -1.91 -6.49 26.27
CA LEU A 100 -3.04 -6.43 27.21
C LEU A 100 -4.32 -5.98 26.52
N ASN A 101 -4.22 -4.94 25.70
CA ASN A 101 -5.27 -4.40 24.86
C ASN A 101 -4.75 -4.33 23.41
N PRO A 102 -4.51 -5.50 22.77
CA PRO A 102 -3.95 -5.56 21.42
C PRO A 102 -4.86 -4.80 20.45
N ARG A 103 -4.30 -3.78 19.81
CA ARG A 103 -4.95 -3.05 18.71
C ARG A 103 -4.17 -3.30 17.45
N GLN A 104 -4.61 -4.32 16.71
CA GLN A 104 -4.03 -4.67 15.43
C GLN A 104 -4.38 -3.59 14.41
N LEU A 105 -3.37 -3.03 13.76
CA LEU A 105 -3.56 -2.11 12.67
C LEU A 105 -4.03 -2.89 11.44
N ARG A 106 -5.09 -2.36 10.81
CA ARG A 106 -5.69 -2.90 9.60
C ARG A 106 -5.68 -1.83 8.51
N PRO A 107 -5.28 -2.18 7.29
CA PRO A 107 -5.51 -1.30 6.16
C PRO A 107 -7.00 -1.30 5.82
N LYS A 108 -7.53 -0.11 5.57
CA LYS A 108 -8.88 0.14 5.10
C LYS A 108 -8.80 0.68 3.68
N ILE A 109 -9.32 -0.07 2.73
CA ILE A 109 -9.41 0.37 1.35
C ILE A 109 -10.54 1.39 1.25
N MET A 110 -10.19 2.58 0.77
CA MET A 110 -11.11 3.68 0.53
C MET A 110 -11.31 3.80 -0.97
N VAL A 111 -12.56 3.73 -1.41
CA VAL A 111 -12.97 3.90 -2.80
C VAL A 111 -13.86 5.12 -2.92
N HIS A 112 -13.52 6.05 -3.80
CA HIS A 112 -14.39 7.18 -4.12
C HIS A 112 -14.76 7.14 -5.60
N GLY A 113 -16.07 7.04 -5.86
CA GLY A 113 -16.61 7.12 -7.22
C GLY A 113 -16.51 8.55 -7.75
N SER A 114 -16.11 8.69 -9.01
CA SER A 114 -15.97 10.01 -9.64
C SER A 114 -17.26 10.53 -10.31
N GLY A 115 -18.26 9.66 -10.50
CA GLY A 115 -19.46 9.94 -11.31
C GLY A 115 -19.23 9.84 -12.82
N ILE A 116 -18.01 9.49 -13.25
CA ILE A 116 -17.56 9.26 -14.63
C ILE A 116 -16.91 7.85 -14.66
N ASP A 117 -16.57 7.29 -15.83
CA ASP A 117 -15.97 5.95 -16.04
C ASP A 117 -14.57 5.72 -15.40
N TRP A 118 -14.31 6.24 -14.19
CA TRP A 118 -13.15 5.96 -13.34
C TRP A 118 -13.51 6.12 -11.85
N PHE A 119 -12.70 5.54 -10.96
CA PHE A 119 -12.80 5.70 -9.51
C PHE A 119 -11.42 5.92 -8.89
N SER A 120 -11.35 6.52 -7.70
CA SER A 120 -10.10 6.62 -6.95
C SER A 120 -10.04 5.61 -5.82
N VAL A 121 -8.89 4.97 -5.66
CA VAL A 121 -8.61 4.00 -4.61
C VAL A 121 -7.42 4.45 -3.79
N SER A 122 -7.51 4.34 -2.47
CA SER A 122 -6.40 4.54 -1.53
C SER A 122 -6.52 3.56 -0.37
N ALA A 123 -5.41 3.29 0.30
CA ALA A 123 -5.37 2.54 1.54
C ALA A 123 -5.12 3.49 2.72
N ALA A 124 -6.13 3.66 3.57
CA ALA A 124 -5.96 4.27 4.88
C ALA A 124 -5.58 3.21 5.90
N TRP A 125 -5.02 3.59 7.04
CA TRP A 125 -4.76 2.68 8.15
C TRP A 125 -5.63 3.12 9.33
N GLU A 126 -6.38 2.20 9.93
CA GLU A 126 -7.19 2.54 11.11
C GLU A 126 -6.27 2.90 12.28
N GLN A 127 -6.41 4.13 12.77
CA GLN A 127 -5.50 4.75 13.70
C GLN A 127 -6.24 5.31 14.89
N GLU A 128 -6.29 4.56 16.00
CA GLU A 128 -6.71 5.14 17.26
C GLU A 128 -5.49 5.65 18.05
N GLY A 129 -5.30 6.97 18.05
CA GLY A 129 -4.40 7.68 18.97
C GLY A 129 -2.90 7.69 18.61
N LEU A 130 -2.50 7.07 17.49
CA LEU A 130 -1.14 7.22 16.95
C LEU A 130 -1.08 8.45 16.03
N LYS A 131 0.10 9.03 15.85
CA LYS A 131 0.40 9.96 14.75
C LYS A 131 1.37 9.22 13.83
N LEU A 132 0.91 8.87 12.64
CA LEU A 132 1.65 8.11 11.64
C LEU A 132 2.07 9.10 10.55
N THR A 133 3.35 9.15 10.27
CA THR A 133 3.90 9.93 9.17
C THR A 133 3.69 9.18 7.84
N PRO A 134 3.78 9.84 6.68
CA PRO A 134 3.73 9.15 5.39
C PRO A 134 4.76 8.02 5.28
N ALA A 135 5.97 8.21 5.84
CA ALA A 135 7.02 7.19 5.88
C ALA A 135 6.64 5.98 6.74
N ASP A 136 5.84 6.18 7.80
CA ASP A 136 5.32 5.07 8.60
C ASP A 136 4.30 4.27 7.80
N LEU A 137 3.41 4.93 7.04
CA LEU A 137 2.42 4.26 6.21
C LEU A 137 3.07 3.42 5.10
N GLU A 138 4.15 3.92 4.48
CA GLU A 138 4.94 3.15 3.51
C GLU A 138 5.59 1.91 4.15
N ARG A 139 6.13 2.04 5.37
CA ARG A 139 6.69 0.90 6.10
C ARG A 139 5.63 -0.15 6.43
N LEU A 140 4.44 0.29 6.87
CA LEU A 140 3.34 -0.62 7.18
C LEU A 140 2.82 -1.30 5.91
N ALA A 141 2.76 -0.58 4.79
CA ALA A 141 2.36 -1.13 3.50
C ALA A 141 3.33 -2.20 2.97
N ALA A 142 4.64 -2.02 3.18
CA ALA A 142 5.66 -2.96 2.75
C ALA A 142 5.96 -4.08 3.76
N ALA A 143 5.37 -4.04 4.95
CA ALA A 143 5.67 -4.98 6.02
C ALA A 143 5.10 -6.37 5.73
N THR A 144 5.94 -7.37 5.91
CA THR A 144 5.56 -8.80 5.85
C THR A 144 5.39 -9.41 7.24
N SER A 145 5.82 -8.69 8.28
CA SER A 145 5.87 -9.18 9.65
C SER A 145 4.74 -8.65 10.54
N ARG A 146 4.36 -9.46 11.53
CA ARG A 146 3.29 -9.13 12.48
C ARG A 146 3.63 -7.92 13.34
N PHE A 147 4.90 -7.72 13.66
CA PHE A 147 5.36 -6.62 14.50
C PHE A 147 6.29 -5.71 13.71
N VAL A 148 5.93 -4.43 13.63
CA VAL A 148 6.72 -3.42 12.90
C VAL A 148 7.16 -2.33 13.87
N LYS A 149 8.44 -1.94 13.80
CA LYS A 149 8.98 -0.85 14.61
C LYS A 149 8.86 0.48 13.87
N LEU A 150 8.03 1.36 14.40
CA LEU A 150 7.92 2.74 13.93
C LEU A 150 8.86 3.66 14.73
N PRO A 151 9.49 4.67 14.11
CA PRO A 151 10.43 5.57 14.79
C PRO A 151 9.80 6.30 15.99
N ASP A 152 8.63 6.89 15.80
CA ASP A 152 7.99 7.74 16.82
C ASP A 152 6.97 6.98 17.67
N SER A 153 6.30 5.99 17.06
CA SER A 153 5.18 5.27 17.68
C SER A 153 5.58 3.95 18.35
N GLY A 154 6.85 3.54 18.21
CA GLY A 154 7.36 2.26 18.72
C GLY A 154 6.81 1.05 17.96
N TRP A 155 6.78 -0.11 18.64
CA TRP A 155 6.30 -1.36 18.05
C TRP A 155 4.78 -1.37 17.90
N VAL A 156 4.30 -1.70 16.70
CA VAL A 156 2.88 -1.88 16.39
C VAL A 156 2.62 -3.29 15.88
N GLU A 157 1.40 -3.78 16.10
CA GLU A 157 0.97 -5.09 15.62
C GLU A 157 0.10 -4.93 14.37
N LEU A 158 0.38 -5.73 13.34
CA LEU A 158 -0.38 -5.79 12.10
C LEU A 158 -1.26 -7.03 12.06
N ASP A 159 -2.48 -6.87 11.53
CA ASP A 159 -3.29 -7.99 11.09
C ASP A 159 -2.80 -8.46 9.71
N LEU A 160 -1.87 -9.42 9.69
CA LEU A 160 -1.25 -9.90 8.46
C LEU A 160 -2.27 -10.43 7.44
N LYS A 161 -3.37 -11.04 7.90
CA LYS A 161 -4.42 -11.54 7.00
C LYS A 161 -5.14 -10.39 6.32
N ALA A 162 -5.46 -9.34 7.06
CA ALA A 162 -6.07 -8.14 6.51
C ALA A 162 -5.11 -7.40 5.56
N VAL A 163 -3.82 -7.32 5.90
CA VAL A 163 -2.79 -6.70 5.03
C VAL A 163 -2.65 -7.46 3.72
N GLN A 164 -2.51 -8.79 3.78
CA GLN A 164 -2.42 -9.62 2.58
C GLN A 164 -3.68 -9.50 1.71
N SER A 165 -4.86 -9.60 2.32
CA SER A 165 -6.13 -9.44 1.61
C SER A 165 -6.26 -8.08 0.93
N ALA A 166 -5.76 -7.00 1.55
CA ALA A 166 -5.78 -5.68 0.96
C ALA A 166 -4.80 -5.54 -0.22
N HIS A 167 -3.61 -6.15 -0.14
CA HIS A 167 -2.67 -6.22 -1.26
C HIS A 167 -3.24 -6.98 -2.45
N GLU A 168 -3.87 -8.14 -2.20
CA GLU A 168 -4.56 -8.91 -3.25
C GLU A 168 -5.65 -8.07 -3.91
N THR A 169 -6.46 -7.36 -3.13
CA THR A 169 -7.53 -6.50 -3.63
C THR A 169 -7.01 -5.35 -4.51
N MET A 170 -5.86 -4.75 -4.16
CA MET A 170 -5.20 -3.73 -4.99
C MET A 170 -4.63 -4.33 -6.28
N ALA A 171 -4.00 -5.50 -6.20
CA ALA A 171 -3.45 -6.19 -7.35
C ALA A 171 -4.54 -6.59 -8.36
N ASP A 172 -5.70 -7.03 -7.87
CA ASP A 172 -6.84 -7.41 -8.70
C ASP A 172 -7.32 -6.24 -9.59
N ILE A 173 -7.22 -4.98 -9.11
CA ILE A 173 -7.54 -3.76 -9.89
C ILE A 173 -6.33 -3.16 -10.63
N GLY A 174 -5.20 -3.87 -10.65
CA GLY A 174 -3.97 -3.46 -11.34
C GLY A 174 -3.18 -2.35 -10.64
N LEU A 175 -3.32 -2.22 -9.31
CA LEU A 175 -2.53 -1.30 -8.49
C LEU A 175 -1.46 -2.06 -7.70
N ASP A 176 -0.25 -1.50 -7.68
CA ASP A 176 0.85 -2.04 -6.90
C ASP A 176 0.85 -1.49 -5.48
N GLY A 177 0.62 -2.39 -4.52
CA GLY A 177 0.78 -2.11 -3.09
C GLY A 177 -0.29 -1.21 -2.48
N LEU A 178 -0.13 -0.97 -1.17
CA LEU A 178 -1.02 -0.12 -0.38
C LEU A 178 -0.47 1.31 -0.36
N CYS A 179 -1.18 2.24 -0.99
CA CYS A 179 -0.81 3.65 -1.03
C CYS A 179 -1.84 4.52 -0.31
N ALA A 180 -1.38 5.44 0.54
CA ALA A 180 -2.25 6.41 1.20
C ALA A 180 -2.80 7.47 0.24
N LEU A 181 -2.12 7.71 -0.88
CA LEU A 181 -2.55 8.67 -1.88
C LEU A 181 -3.61 8.05 -2.81
N PRO A 182 -4.67 8.81 -3.16
CA PRO A 182 -5.67 8.35 -4.12
C PRO A 182 -5.08 8.09 -5.50
N GLN A 183 -5.17 6.84 -5.95
CA GLN A 183 -4.81 6.40 -7.29
C GLN A 183 -6.07 6.25 -8.14
N LYS A 184 -6.04 6.71 -9.38
CA LYS A 184 -7.20 6.60 -10.27
C LYS A 184 -7.15 5.30 -11.06
N VAL A 185 -8.27 4.57 -11.08
CA VAL A 185 -8.46 3.31 -11.80
C VAL A 185 -9.60 3.46 -12.79
N ALA A 186 -9.39 3.01 -14.03
CA ALA A 186 -10.43 3.04 -15.05
C ALA A 186 -11.48 1.95 -14.79
N MET A 187 -12.74 2.21 -15.10
CA MET A 187 -13.81 1.20 -14.90
C MET A 187 -13.58 -0.06 -15.72
N ILE A 188 -12.96 0.04 -16.90
CA ILE A 188 -12.60 -1.13 -17.71
C ILE A 188 -11.63 -2.07 -17.00
N GLN A 189 -10.69 -1.55 -16.22
CA GLN A 189 -9.76 -2.38 -15.45
C GLN A 189 -10.50 -3.13 -14.35
N ALA A 190 -11.41 -2.46 -13.65
CA ALA A 190 -12.25 -3.10 -12.65
C ALA A 190 -13.30 -4.07 -13.23
N ALA A 191 -13.72 -3.88 -14.49
CA ALA A 191 -14.63 -4.81 -15.15
C ALA A 191 -13.98 -6.16 -15.47
N HIS A 192 -12.64 -6.25 -15.45
CA HIS A 192 -11.91 -7.50 -15.61
C HIS A 192 -11.73 -8.29 -14.30
N LEU A 193 -12.21 -7.76 -13.16
CA LEU A 193 -12.21 -8.49 -11.90
C LEU A 193 -13.04 -9.77 -12.00
N ASP A 194 -12.53 -10.85 -11.42
CA ASP A 194 -13.28 -12.09 -11.24
C ASP A 194 -14.26 -11.98 -10.06
N ASP A 195 -15.18 -12.95 -9.94
CA ASP A 195 -16.18 -12.97 -8.86
C ASP A 195 -15.53 -12.92 -7.46
N ALA A 196 -14.32 -13.46 -7.31
CA ALA A 196 -13.56 -13.43 -6.06
C ALA A 196 -13.04 -12.02 -5.74
N GLY A 197 -12.44 -11.32 -6.70
CA GLY A 197 -12.05 -9.92 -6.56
C GLY A 197 -13.25 -9.04 -6.22
N PHE A 198 -14.38 -9.26 -6.90
CA PHE A 198 -15.64 -8.55 -6.62
C PHE A 198 -16.22 -8.83 -5.22
N GLN A 199 -16.01 -10.01 -4.66
CA GLN A 199 -16.41 -10.33 -3.29
C GLN A 199 -15.55 -9.60 -2.26
N ARG A 200 -14.25 -9.45 -2.50
CA ARG A 200 -13.35 -8.69 -1.61
C ARG A 200 -13.74 -7.21 -1.50
N PHE A 201 -14.25 -6.63 -2.58
CA PHE A 201 -14.81 -5.28 -2.52
C PHE A 201 -16.18 -5.25 -1.82
N ALA A 202 -17.00 -6.30 -1.93
CA ALA A 202 -18.42 -6.32 -1.50
C ALA A 202 -18.69 -5.84 -0.08
N ASP A 203 -17.74 -6.08 0.83
CA ASP A 203 -17.85 -5.75 2.25
C ASP A 203 -17.64 -4.25 2.53
N LEU A 204 -17.20 -3.48 1.53
CA LEU A 204 -17.04 -2.04 1.61
C LEU A 204 -18.37 -1.33 1.27
N PRO A 205 -18.86 -0.40 2.09
CA PRO A 205 -20.02 0.43 1.76
C PRO A 205 -19.91 1.10 0.37
N GLU A 206 -18.68 1.47 0.00
CA GLU A 206 -18.34 2.12 -1.26
C GLU A 206 -18.33 1.17 -2.46
N ALA A 207 -18.26 -0.15 -2.24
CA ALA A 207 -18.29 -1.13 -3.32
C ALA A 207 -19.67 -1.35 -3.93
N LYS A 208 -20.74 -0.97 -3.21
CA LYS A 208 -22.08 -0.94 -3.80
C LYS A 208 -22.14 0.09 -4.95
N VAL A 209 -21.54 1.26 -4.75
CA VAL A 209 -21.42 2.30 -5.79
C VAL A 209 -20.57 1.79 -6.94
N LEU A 210 -19.44 1.17 -6.65
CA LEU A 210 -18.57 0.58 -7.68
C LEU A 210 -19.30 -0.50 -8.50
N ARG A 211 -20.07 -1.39 -7.86
CA ARG A 211 -20.89 -2.42 -8.53
C ARG A 211 -21.96 -1.83 -9.42
N GLU A 212 -22.70 -0.83 -8.94
CA GLU A 212 -23.72 -0.15 -9.74
C GLU A 212 -23.10 0.54 -10.96
N GLN A 213 -21.94 1.18 -10.77
CA GLN A 213 -21.19 1.80 -11.86
C GLN A 213 -20.65 0.77 -12.86
N LEU A 214 -20.10 -0.35 -12.40
CA LEU A 214 -19.62 -1.45 -13.26
C LEU A 214 -20.75 -2.10 -14.04
N ALA A 215 -21.90 -2.33 -13.40
CA ALA A 215 -23.10 -2.84 -14.08
C ALA A 215 -23.62 -1.88 -15.16
N SER A 216 -23.39 -0.56 -14.99
CA SER A 216 -23.78 0.46 -15.97
C SER A 216 -22.74 0.70 -17.07
N PHE A 217 -21.51 0.18 -16.93
CA PHE A 217 -20.42 0.40 -17.88
C PHE A 217 -20.67 -0.38 -19.18
N LYS A 218 -20.94 0.35 -20.27
CA LYS A 218 -21.27 -0.24 -21.60
C LYS A 218 -20.04 -0.47 -22.49
N GLY A 219 -18.84 -0.40 -21.92
CA GLY A 219 -17.58 -0.50 -22.65
C GLY A 219 -17.05 0.84 -23.18
N VAL A 220 -15.96 0.77 -23.94
CA VAL A 220 -15.27 1.94 -24.50
C VAL A 220 -16.17 2.63 -25.54
N PRO A 221 -16.47 3.94 -25.38
CA PRO A 221 -17.27 4.67 -26.36
C PRO A 221 -16.56 4.77 -27.71
N LYS A 222 -17.26 4.46 -28.80
CA LYS A 222 -16.74 4.63 -30.15
C LYS A 222 -16.65 6.11 -30.52
N VAL A 223 -15.53 6.50 -31.13
CA VAL A 223 -15.25 7.89 -31.52
C VAL A 223 -15.10 7.97 -33.04
N ALA A 224 -15.57 9.06 -33.66
CA ALA A 224 -15.32 9.29 -35.08
C ALA A 224 -13.84 9.66 -35.29
N ILE A 225 -13.20 9.08 -36.31
CA ILE A 225 -11.82 9.44 -36.67
C ILE A 225 -11.87 10.78 -37.41
N PRO A 226 -11.01 11.74 -37.03
CA PRO A 226 -10.84 13.00 -37.76
C PRO A 226 -10.65 12.80 -39.26
N GLU A 227 -11.36 13.59 -40.08
CA GLU A 227 -11.14 13.61 -41.54
C GLU A 227 -9.71 14.05 -41.91
N SER A 228 -9.04 14.73 -40.98
CA SER A 228 -7.65 15.15 -41.09
C SER A 228 -6.64 13.99 -41.09
N VAL A 229 -7.06 12.78 -40.70
CA VAL A 229 -6.27 11.53 -40.76
C VAL A 229 -6.43 10.89 -42.14
N LYS A 230 -5.32 10.80 -42.88
CA LYS A 230 -5.23 10.23 -44.23
C LYS A 230 -4.87 8.74 -44.18
N ALA A 231 -5.69 7.95 -43.51
CA ALA A 231 -5.52 6.51 -43.41
C ALA A 231 -6.86 5.81 -43.16
N GLU A 232 -7.02 4.61 -43.70
CA GLU A 232 -8.08 3.69 -43.29
C GLU A 232 -7.57 2.82 -42.14
N LEU A 233 -8.18 2.99 -40.96
CA LEU A 233 -7.85 2.16 -39.80
C LEU A 233 -8.56 0.81 -39.90
N ARG A 234 -7.82 -0.26 -39.63
CA ARG A 234 -8.42 -1.59 -39.44
C ARG A 234 -9.28 -1.60 -38.16
N PRO A 235 -10.28 -2.52 -38.04
CA PRO A 235 -11.16 -2.56 -36.87
C PRO A 235 -10.43 -2.55 -35.53
N TYR A 236 -9.40 -3.39 -35.36
CA TYR A 236 -8.61 -3.43 -34.12
C TYR A 236 -7.81 -2.14 -33.86
N GLN A 237 -7.34 -1.46 -34.91
CA GLN A 237 -6.64 -0.17 -34.75
C GLN A 237 -7.61 0.91 -34.32
N LYS A 238 -8.84 0.85 -34.84
CA LYS A 238 -9.93 1.74 -34.45
C LYS A 238 -10.30 1.53 -32.97
N ASP A 239 -10.34 0.29 -32.50
CA ASP A 239 -10.58 -0.03 -31.09
C ASP A 239 -9.47 0.55 -30.19
N GLY A 240 -8.20 0.45 -30.60
CA GLY A 240 -7.07 1.06 -29.89
C GLY A 240 -7.14 2.60 -29.83
N VAL A 241 -7.61 3.26 -30.90
CA VAL A 241 -7.86 4.71 -30.88
C VAL A 241 -9.03 5.06 -29.96
N ASP A 242 -10.13 4.31 -30.00
CA ASP A 242 -11.28 4.51 -29.10
C ASP A 242 -10.86 4.40 -27.64
N PHE A 243 -10.01 3.44 -27.31
CA PHE A 243 -9.42 3.27 -25.99
C PHE A 243 -8.60 4.51 -25.56
N LEU A 244 -7.67 4.98 -26.40
CA LEU A 244 -6.86 6.17 -26.09
C LEU A 244 -7.72 7.44 -25.93
N CYS A 245 -8.75 7.61 -26.77
CA CYS A 245 -9.70 8.71 -26.67
C CYS A 245 -10.52 8.65 -25.37
N HIS A 246 -10.98 7.46 -24.98
CA HIS A 246 -11.70 7.25 -23.73
C HIS A 246 -10.82 7.61 -22.52
N LEU A 247 -9.59 7.08 -22.45
CA LEU A 247 -8.62 7.42 -21.39
C LEU A 247 -8.39 8.92 -21.27
N SER A 248 -8.25 9.60 -22.41
CA SER A 248 -8.07 11.05 -22.46
C SER A 248 -9.26 11.81 -21.88
N ARG A 249 -10.50 11.37 -22.15
CA ARG A 249 -11.72 11.98 -21.60
C ARG A 249 -11.80 11.86 -20.08
N ILE A 250 -11.36 10.71 -19.54
CA ILE A 250 -11.33 10.46 -18.09
C ILE A 250 -10.02 10.93 -17.41
N LYS A 251 -9.14 11.60 -18.17
CA LYS A 251 -7.85 12.13 -17.71
C LYS A 251 -6.95 11.05 -17.09
N LEU A 252 -6.93 9.88 -17.71
CA LEU A 252 -6.03 8.78 -17.41
C LEU A 252 -5.00 8.61 -18.54
N GLY A 253 -3.81 8.14 -18.15
CA GLY A 253 -2.86 7.56 -19.10
C GLY A 253 -3.21 6.10 -19.38
N GLY A 254 -2.59 5.51 -20.40
CA GLY A 254 -2.71 4.09 -20.67
C GLY A 254 -1.55 3.54 -21.47
N ILE A 255 -1.45 2.22 -21.49
CA ILE A 255 -0.42 1.47 -22.20
C ILE A 255 -1.09 0.80 -23.39
N LEU A 256 -0.69 1.16 -24.60
CA LEU A 256 -1.11 0.49 -25.83
C LEU A 256 -0.13 -0.67 -26.11
N ALA A 257 -0.46 -1.85 -25.61
CA ALA A 257 0.40 -3.05 -25.63
C ALA A 257 0.13 -4.01 -26.81
N ASP A 258 -0.33 -3.48 -27.95
CA ASP A 258 -0.52 -4.27 -29.17
C ASP A 258 0.79 -4.93 -29.64
N ASP A 259 0.69 -6.08 -30.30
CA ASP A 259 1.83 -6.77 -30.91
C ASP A 259 2.62 -5.89 -31.89
N MET A 260 3.88 -6.27 -32.10
CA MET A 260 4.77 -5.61 -33.06
C MET A 260 4.16 -5.66 -34.47
N GLY A 261 4.16 -4.52 -35.17
CA GLY A 261 3.62 -4.43 -36.53
C GLY A 261 2.11 -4.15 -36.63
N LEU A 262 1.36 -4.12 -35.53
CA LEU A 262 -0.08 -3.80 -35.55
C LEU A 262 -0.41 -2.31 -35.79
N GLY A 263 0.60 -1.46 -35.98
CA GLY A 263 0.43 -0.06 -36.36
C GLY A 263 0.14 0.89 -35.19
N LYS A 264 0.78 0.65 -34.03
CA LYS A 264 0.70 1.53 -32.85
C LYS A 264 1.00 3.01 -33.19
N THR A 265 1.96 3.27 -34.07
CA THR A 265 2.28 4.64 -34.52
C THR A 265 1.11 5.31 -35.21
N LEU A 266 0.42 4.63 -36.14
CA LEU A 266 -0.80 5.13 -36.78
C LEU A 266 -1.91 5.40 -35.76
N GLN A 267 -2.13 4.47 -34.82
CA GLN A 267 -3.14 4.64 -33.76
C GLN A 267 -2.84 5.89 -32.90
N THR A 268 -1.58 6.07 -32.47
CA THR A 268 -1.16 7.25 -31.70
C THR A 268 -1.31 8.54 -32.51
N LEU A 269 -0.95 8.56 -33.79
CA LEU A 269 -1.12 9.74 -34.65
C LEU A 269 -2.60 10.09 -34.86
N ALA A 270 -3.47 9.10 -35.05
CA ALA A 270 -4.91 9.30 -35.16
C ALA A 270 -5.50 9.86 -33.86
N TRP A 271 -5.04 9.36 -32.70
CA TRP A 271 -5.41 9.90 -31.40
C TRP A 271 -4.93 11.34 -31.18
N LEU A 272 -3.70 11.68 -31.59
CA LEU A 272 -3.18 13.05 -31.52
C LEU A 272 -3.97 14.01 -32.42
N ALA A 273 -4.35 13.58 -33.63
CA ALA A 273 -5.22 14.35 -34.51
C ALA A 273 -6.60 14.58 -33.86
N TRP A 274 -7.15 13.54 -33.21
CA TRP A 274 -8.42 13.65 -32.49
C TRP A 274 -8.34 14.66 -31.35
N LEU A 275 -7.28 14.59 -30.51
CA LEU A 275 -7.04 15.56 -29.45
C LEU A 275 -6.96 16.99 -29.97
N ARG A 276 -6.31 17.21 -31.11
CA ARG A 276 -6.21 18.53 -31.73
C ARG A 276 -7.58 19.11 -32.10
N GLU A 277 -8.50 18.31 -32.61
CA GLU A 277 -9.86 18.76 -32.96
C GLU A 277 -10.74 19.03 -31.73
N GLN A 278 -10.47 18.39 -30.59
CA GLN A 278 -11.21 18.66 -29.34
C GLN A 278 -10.88 20.02 -28.72
N HIS A 279 -9.79 20.67 -29.12
CA HIS A 279 -9.35 21.94 -28.54
C HIS A 279 -9.55 23.11 -29.51
N THR A 280 -10.32 24.13 -29.07
CA THR A 280 -10.56 25.35 -29.86
C THR A 280 -9.31 26.21 -30.02
N LYS A 281 -8.35 26.10 -29.09
CA LYS A 281 -7.04 26.75 -29.15
C LYS A 281 -5.99 25.73 -29.58
N ARG A 282 -4.92 26.19 -30.23
CA ARG A 282 -3.79 25.32 -30.60
C ARG A 282 -3.27 24.61 -29.33
N PRO A 283 -3.31 23.27 -29.27
CA PRO A 283 -2.85 22.54 -28.10
C PRO A 283 -1.33 22.69 -27.94
N HIS A 284 -0.84 22.42 -26.73
CA HIS A 284 0.60 22.33 -26.50
C HIS A 284 1.22 21.21 -27.35
N PRO A 285 2.50 21.34 -27.78
CA PRO A 285 3.16 20.31 -28.57
C PRO A 285 3.20 18.97 -27.84
N ALA A 286 2.87 17.89 -28.54
CA ALA A 286 3.03 16.52 -28.02
C ALA A 286 4.50 16.08 -28.12
N LEU A 287 4.98 15.34 -27.12
CA LEU A 287 6.34 14.79 -27.11
C LEU A 287 6.30 13.28 -27.26
N VAL A 288 6.98 12.77 -28.28
CA VAL A 288 7.25 11.34 -28.49
C VAL A 288 8.70 11.07 -28.19
N ILE A 289 8.93 10.13 -27.29
CA ILE A 289 10.26 9.61 -26.94
C ILE A 289 10.36 8.20 -27.52
N CYS A 290 11.35 7.95 -28.37
CA CYS A 290 11.53 6.66 -29.03
C CYS A 290 12.99 6.37 -29.38
N PRO A 291 13.41 5.10 -29.56
CA PRO A 291 14.77 4.79 -29.96
C PRO A 291 15.24 5.56 -31.20
N ALA A 292 16.54 5.89 -31.25
CA ALA A 292 17.12 6.69 -32.34
C ALA A 292 16.82 6.13 -33.75
N SER A 293 16.74 4.79 -33.88
CA SER A 293 16.46 4.09 -35.14
C SER A 293 15.06 4.37 -35.72
N VAL A 294 14.10 4.84 -34.92
CA VAL A 294 12.71 5.07 -35.35
C VAL A 294 12.30 6.54 -35.38
N LEU A 295 13.20 7.48 -35.07
CA LEU A 295 12.92 8.94 -35.12
C LEU A 295 12.35 9.37 -36.48
N HIS A 296 13.04 9.01 -37.56
CA HIS A 296 12.61 9.33 -38.92
C HIS A 296 11.39 8.54 -39.36
N ASN A 297 11.14 7.38 -38.76
CA ASN A 297 9.92 6.61 -39.02
C ASN A 297 8.69 7.37 -38.53
N TRP A 298 8.73 7.91 -37.30
CA TRP A 298 7.68 8.77 -36.77
C TRP A 298 7.40 9.98 -37.65
N ARG A 299 8.46 10.63 -38.15
CA ARG A 299 8.32 11.75 -39.09
C ARG A 299 7.61 11.34 -40.38
N ARG A 300 8.08 10.27 -41.04
CA ARG A 300 7.51 9.77 -42.29
C ARG A 300 6.05 9.32 -42.14
N GLU A 301 5.74 8.62 -41.05
CA GLU A 301 4.36 8.19 -40.77
C GLU A 301 3.44 9.38 -40.47
N SER A 302 3.91 10.39 -39.73
CA SER A 302 3.13 11.61 -39.50
C SER A 302 2.91 12.39 -40.80
N GLU A 303 3.92 12.55 -41.65
CA GLU A 303 3.77 13.21 -42.96
C GLU A 303 2.80 12.46 -43.87
N ARG A 304 2.76 11.12 -43.78
CA ARG A 304 1.85 10.28 -44.55
C ARG A 304 0.41 10.33 -44.02
N PHE A 305 0.21 10.04 -42.73
CA PHE A 305 -1.10 9.81 -42.13
C PHE A 305 -1.73 11.07 -41.55
N THR A 306 -0.94 12.05 -41.12
CA THR A 306 -1.40 13.30 -40.49
C THR A 306 -0.59 14.50 -40.99
N PRO A 307 -0.59 14.80 -42.30
CA PRO A 307 0.29 15.83 -42.90
C PRO A 307 0.06 17.25 -42.36
N HIS A 308 -1.07 17.46 -41.69
CA HIS A 308 -1.43 18.73 -41.07
C HIS A 308 -0.72 18.96 -39.71
N LEU A 309 -0.14 17.92 -39.10
CA LEU A 309 0.67 18.00 -37.87
C LEU A 309 2.12 18.33 -38.22
N LYS A 310 2.61 19.47 -37.72
CA LYS A 310 4.02 19.89 -37.90
C LYS A 310 4.92 19.09 -36.97
N VAL A 311 5.84 18.31 -37.53
CA VAL A 311 6.77 17.47 -36.76
C VAL A 311 8.16 18.09 -36.67
N LEU A 312 8.71 18.19 -35.47
CA LEU A 312 10.11 18.53 -35.20
C LEU A 312 10.85 17.30 -34.67
N VAL A 313 11.88 16.86 -35.39
CA VAL A 313 12.78 15.80 -34.91
C VAL A 313 13.97 16.45 -34.20
N LEU A 314 14.17 16.11 -32.93
CA LEU A 314 15.29 16.56 -32.11
C LEU A 314 16.31 15.43 -32.03
N GLU A 315 17.29 15.47 -32.93
CA GLU A 315 18.41 14.55 -32.96
C GLU A 315 19.46 14.87 -31.88
N SER A 316 20.27 13.87 -31.54
CA SER A 316 21.38 14.03 -30.59
C SER A 316 22.49 14.90 -31.19
N GLY A 317 23.07 15.81 -30.39
CA GLY A 317 24.19 16.67 -30.79
C GLY A 317 24.00 18.17 -30.52
N PRO A 318 25.00 19.00 -30.84
CA PRO A 318 24.99 20.44 -30.54
C PRO A 318 23.88 21.21 -31.27
N ALA A 319 23.44 20.74 -32.44
CA ALA A 319 22.34 21.32 -33.20
C ALA A 319 20.98 21.28 -32.46
N ARG A 320 20.83 20.38 -31.47
CA ARG A 320 19.61 20.25 -30.65
C ARG A 320 19.24 21.55 -29.93
N HIS A 321 20.22 22.33 -29.46
CA HIS A 321 19.96 23.55 -28.71
C HIS A 321 19.28 24.62 -29.56
N ASN A 322 19.65 24.73 -30.84
CA ASN A 322 19.04 25.69 -31.76
C ASN A 322 17.61 25.27 -32.14
N LEU A 323 17.37 23.97 -32.31
CA LEU A 323 16.05 23.44 -32.66
C LEU A 323 15.03 23.57 -31.53
N ARG A 324 15.46 23.61 -30.25
CA ARG A 324 14.55 23.79 -29.11
C ARG A 324 13.71 25.08 -29.20
N GLN A 325 14.25 26.14 -29.78
CA GLN A 325 13.53 27.40 -29.97
C GLN A 325 12.34 27.27 -30.93
N GLN A 326 12.32 26.22 -31.75
CA GLN A 326 11.26 25.97 -32.72
C GLN A 326 10.11 25.13 -32.15
N ILE A 327 10.23 24.58 -30.92
CA ILE A 327 9.20 23.73 -30.30
C ILE A 327 7.81 24.39 -30.30
N PRO A 328 7.63 25.68 -29.94
CA PRO A 328 6.30 26.31 -29.92
C PRO A 328 5.63 26.40 -31.29
N GLN A 329 6.37 26.21 -32.38
CA GLN A 329 5.86 26.29 -33.75
C GLN A 329 5.39 24.95 -34.30
N HIS A 330 5.66 23.85 -33.59
CA HIS A 330 5.38 22.48 -34.02
C HIS A 330 4.27 21.85 -33.16
N ASP A 331 3.61 20.84 -33.72
CA ASP A 331 2.53 20.11 -33.04
C ASP A 331 3.04 18.81 -32.40
N LEU A 332 4.06 18.18 -33.01
CA LEU A 332 4.68 16.95 -32.53
C LEU A 332 6.19 17.08 -32.48
N ILE A 333 6.79 16.75 -31.34
CA ILE A 333 8.23 16.71 -31.11
C ILE A 333 8.66 15.26 -30.96
N VAL A 334 9.67 14.82 -31.70
CA VAL A 334 10.17 13.44 -31.66
C VAL A 334 11.64 13.45 -31.23
N THR A 335 11.99 12.70 -30.20
CA THR A 335 13.36 12.66 -29.66
C THR A 335 13.71 11.28 -29.10
N ASN A 336 15.00 11.04 -28.84
CA ASN A 336 15.54 9.77 -28.34
C ASN A 336 15.99 9.83 -26.88
#